data_AF-A0A537E1F6-F1
#
_entry.id   AF-A0A537E1F6-F1
#
_cell.length_a   1.000
_cell.length_b   1.000
_cell.length_c   1.000
_cell.angle_alpha   90.00
_cell.angle_beta   90.00
_cell.angle_gamma   90.00
#
_symmetry.space_group_name_H-M   'P 1'
#
loop_
_entity.id
_entity.type
_entity.pdbx_description
1 polymer ?
#
loop_
_entity_poly.entity_id
_entity_poly.type
_entity_poly.pdbx_seq_one_letter_code
_entity_poly.pdbx_strand_id
1 'polypeptide(L)'
;MAARPSSLRDENKARWTGLPVIRLSRRETRGSSLTCPRCGERLQSDRRLRRKLWCSGCRIVMDRDRVAAVNLARRGRVRLARSRPPIILEAQGRASEAMKGNLKPTVIPGVDALKLTQPTKS
;
A
#
# COMPACT_ATOMS: atom_id res chain seq x y z
N MET A 1 16.93 -14.39 -14.34
CA MET A 1 15.77 -13.49 -14.18
C MET A 1 15.68 -13.06 -12.72
N ALA A 2 15.86 -11.78 -12.39
CA ALA A 2 15.75 -11.29 -11.01
C ALA A 2 14.27 -11.14 -10.62
N ALA A 3 13.86 -11.74 -9.51
CA ALA A 3 12.51 -11.57 -8.97
C ALA A 3 12.29 -10.10 -8.59
N ARG A 4 11.21 -9.50 -9.10
CA ARG A 4 10.84 -8.13 -8.73
C ARG A 4 10.43 -8.11 -7.25
N PRO A 5 10.95 -7.17 -6.42
CA PRO A 5 10.54 -7.04 -5.04
C PRO A 5 9.03 -6.74 -4.95
N SER A 6 8.34 -7.38 -4.00
CA SER A 6 6.89 -7.24 -3.78
C SER A 6 6.45 -5.78 -3.57
N SER A 7 7.31 -4.93 -3.01
CA SER A 7 7.06 -3.51 -2.78
C SER A 7 6.81 -2.68 -4.05
N LEU A 8 7.28 -3.13 -5.22
CA LEU A 8 7.02 -2.44 -6.50
C LEU A 8 5.54 -2.38 -6.84
N ARG A 9 4.76 -3.39 -6.47
CA ARG A 9 3.32 -3.43 -6.74
C ARG A 9 2.58 -2.33 -5.95
N ASP A 10 2.94 -2.16 -4.69
CA ASP A 10 2.32 -1.17 -3.81
C ASP A 10 2.70 0.25 -4.23
N GLU A 11 3.96 0.47 -4.62
CA GLU A 11 4.43 1.75 -5.14
C GLU A 11 3.75 2.14 -6.45
N ASN A 12 3.55 1.20 -7.36
CA ASN A 12 2.84 1.48 -8.61
C ASN A 12 1.39 1.91 -8.33
N LYS A 13 0.70 1.22 -7.42
CA LYS A 13 -0.65 1.60 -7.00
C LYS A 13 -0.70 2.95 -6.30
N ALA A 14 0.26 3.23 -5.42
CA ALA A 14 0.35 4.51 -4.74
C ALA A 14 0.62 5.65 -5.75
N ARG A 15 1.48 5.41 -6.74
CA ARG A 15 1.74 6.38 -7.82
C ARG A 15 0.49 6.65 -8.67
N TRP A 16 -0.30 5.62 -8.98
CA TRP A 16 -1.58 5.79 -9.68
C TRP A 16 -2.58 6.66 -8.91
N THR A 17 -2.51 6.64 -7.58
CA THR A 17 -3.38 7.42 -6.69
C THR A 17 -2.75 8.75 -6.24
N GLY A 18 -1.54 9.07 -6.70
CA GLY A 18 -0.82 10.28 -6.28
C GLY A 18 -0.34 10.27 -4.82
N LEU A 19 -0.29 9.10 -4.18
CA LEU A 19 0.16 8.97 -2.79
C LEU A 19 1.69 8.87 -2.71
N PRO A 20 2.35 9.68 -1.85
CA PRO A 20 3.79 9.59 -1.63
C PRO A 20 4.16 8.28 -0.91
N VAL A 21 5.16 7.56 -1.45
CA VAL A 21 5.71 6.36 -0.82
C VAL A 21 7.14 6.60 -0.39
N ILE A 22 7.42 6.32 0.88
CA ILE A 22 8.77 6.42 1.44
C ILE A 22 9.27 5.04 1.79
N ARG A 23 10.41 4.69 1.22
CA ARG A 23 11.13 3.48 1.59
C ARG A 23 11.95 3.74 2.85
N LEU A 24 11.76 2.90 3.85
CA LEU A 24 12.65 2.80 5.00
C LEU A 24 13.71 1.74 4.73
N SER A 25 14.95 2.01 5.15
CA SER A 25 16.03 1.03 5.02
C SER A 25 15.80 -0.15 5.97
N ARG A 26 16.47 -1.29 5.72
CA ARG A 26 16.39 -2.47 6.61
C ARG A 26 16.80 -2.15 8.05
N ARG A 27 17.75 -1.24 8.25
CA ARG A 27 18.19 -0.80 9.60
C ARG A 27 17.05 -0.09 10.32
N GLU A 28 16.28 0.71 9.60
CA GLU A 28 15.17 1.48 10.13
C GLU A 28 13.88 0.69 10.31
N THR A 29 13.73 -0.46 9.67
CA THR A 29 12.59 -1.36 9.92
C THR A 29 12.90 -2.36 11.04
N ARG A 30 14.19 -2.57 11.34
CA ARG A 30 14.64 -3.52 12.36
C ARG A 30 14.06 -3.21 13.74
N GLY A 31 13.62 -4.26 14.43
CA GLY A 31 13.10 -4.20 15.80
C GLY A 31 11.80 -3.42 15.98
N SER A 32 11.18 -2.93 14.90
CA SER A 32 9.93 -2.14 14.97
C SER A 32 8.78 -2.88 15.63
N SER A 33 8.78 -4.21 15.61
CA SER A 33 7.77 -5.07 16.23
C SER A 33 8.03 -5.40 17.71
N LEU A 34 9.18 -5.02 18.26
CA LEU A 34 9.63 -5.44 19.60
C LEU A 34 9.76 -4.28 20.59
N THR A 35 9.54 -3.04 20.15
CA THR A 35 9.65 -1.84 20.99
C THR A 35 8.26 -1.36 21.35
N CYS A 36 7.98 -1.20 22.64
CA CYS A 36 6.70 -0.65 23.10
C CYS A 36 6.53 0.79 22.57
N PRO A 37 5.46 1.09 21.82
CA PRO A 37 5.24 2.44 21.31
C PRO A 37 4.82 3.44 22.39
N ARG A 38 4.53 2.99 23.63
CA ARG A 38 4.20 3.88 24.74
C ARG A 38 5.43 4.28 25.56
N CYS A 39 6.16 3.30 26.10
CA CYS A 39 7.28 3.55 27.00
C CYS A 39 8.67 3.28 26.39
N GLY A 40 8.76 2.70 25.19
CA GLY A 40 10.05 2.37 24.56
C GLY A 40 10.72 1.08 25.06
N GLU A 41 10.19 0.43 26.10
CA GLU A 41 10.73 -0.85 26.58
C GLU A 41 10.60 -1.97 25.55
N ARG A 42 11.45 -2.99 25.69
CA ARG A 42 11.39 -4.20 24.86
C ARG A 42 10.20 -5.08 25.28
N LEU A 43 9.35 -5.36 24.30
CA LEU A 43 8.21 -6.24 24.46
C LEU A 43 8.67 -7.70 24.58
N GLN A 44 8.05 -8.42 25.51
CA GLN A 44 8.30 -9.82 25.80
C GLN A 44 7.35 -10.69 24.98
N SER A 45 7.90 -11.70 24.31
CA SER A 45 7.12 -12.72 23.63
C SER A 45 6.98 -13.94 24.52
N ASP A 46 5.75 -14.35 24.81
CA ASP A 46 5.47 -15.67 25.35
C ASP A 46 5.13 -16.61 24.17
N ARG A 47 5.69 -17.84 24.19
CA ARG A 47 5.37 -18.89 23.21
C ARG A 47 3.86 -19.16 23.13
N ARG A 48 3.13 -18.95 24.22
CA ARG A 48 1.66 -19.10 24.28
C ARG A 48 0.92 -17.95 23.59
N LEU A 49 1.47 -16.74 23.61
CA LEU A 49 0.81 -15.53 23.09
C LEU A 49 1.04 -15.27 21.60
N ARG A 50 1.90 -16.03 20.89
CA ARG A 50 2.18 -16.00 19.44
C ARG A 50 2.24 -14.60 18.79
N ARG A 51 1.08 -13.99 18.46
CA ARG A 51 0.96 -12.65 17.83
C ARG A 51 0.94 -11.51 18.84
N LYS A 52 0.69 -11.81 20.10
CA LYS A 52 0.61 -10.85 21.19
C LYS A 52 1.92 -10.79 21.97
N LEU A 53 2.27 -9.58 22.40
CA LEU A 53 3.46 -9.29 23.16
C LEU A 53 3.09 -8.54 24.45
N TRP A 54 3.82 -8.80 25.52
CA TRP A 54 3.64 -8.16 26.81
C TRP A 54 4.65 -7.03 27.01
N CYS A 55 4.19 -5.90 27.53
CA CYS A 55 5.07 -4.82 28.01
C CYS A 55 5.12 -4.83 29.53
N SER A 56 6.31 -4.95 30.12
CA SER A 56 6.54 -4.85 31.57
C SER A 56 6.18 -3.48 32.12
N GLY A 57 6.71 -2.40 31.55
CA GLY A 57 6.51 -1.05 32.08
C GLY A 57 5.08 -0.54 31.93
N CYS A 58 4.43 -0.81 30.79
CA CYS A 58 3.03 -0.41 30.59
C CYS A 58 2.00 -1.42 31.14
N ARG A 59 2.43 -2.65 31.48
CA ARG A 59 1.54 -3.74 31.92
C ARG A 59 0.37 -4.01 30.98
N ILE A 60 0.64 -3.95 29.67
CA ILE A 60 -0.36 -4.20 28.62
C ILE A 60 0.11 -5.27 27.65
N VAL A 61 -0.87 -6.01 27.11
CA VAL A 61 -0.69 -6.91 25.97
C VAL A 61 -1.01 -6.16 24.68
N MET A 62 -0.14 -6.27 23.69
CA MET A 62 -0.31 -5.63 22.38
C MET A 62 -0.10 -6.61 21.24
N ASP A 63 -0.79 -6.40 20.12
CA ASP A 63 -0.51 -7.14 18.89
C ASP A 63 0.80 -6.67 18.23
N ARG A 64 1.62 -7.62 17.79
CA ARG A 64 2.94 -7.39 17.21
C ARG A 64 2.88 -6.56 15.92
N ASP A 65 1.87 -6.77 15.08
CA ASP A 65 1.74 -6.07 13.80
C ASP A 65 1.25 -4.63 14.04
N ARG A 66 0.37 -4.42 15.03
CA ARG A 66 0.00 -3.07 15.49
C ARG A 66 1.21 -2.29 16.02
N VAL A 67 2.06 -2.94 16.82
CA VAL A 67 3.30 -2.33 17.33
C VAL A 67 4.21 -1.94 16.16
N ALA A 68 4.44 -2.86 15.21
CA ALA A 68 5.26 -2.60 14.03
C ALA A 68 4.72 -1.43 13.21
N ALA A 69 3.42 -1.40 12.92
CA ALA A 69 2.78 -0.34 12.15
C ALA A 69 2.96 1.04 12.81
N VAL A 70 2.72 1.15 14.13
CA VAL A 70 2.88 2.42 14.86
C VAL A 70 4.34 2.90 14.85
N ASN A 71 5.28 1.99 15.10
CA ASN A 71 6.70 2.35 15.13
C ASN A 71 7.23 2.73 13.74
N LEU A 72 6.82 2.02 12.68
CA LEU A 72 7.16 2.38 11.30
C LEU A 72 6.54 3.71 10.89
N ALA A 73 5.28 3.96 11.25
CA ALA A 73 4.61 5.23 10.98
C ALA A 73 5.33 6.41 11.64
N ARG A 74 5.79 6.25 12.90
CA ARG A 74 6.59 7.28 13.58
C ARG A 74 7.92 7.55 12.88
N ARG A 75 8.66 6.50 12.49
CA ARG A 75 9.93 6.63 11.74
C ARG A 75 9.73 7.28 10.37
N GLY A 76 8.66 6.92 9.67
CA GLY A 76 8.31 7.45 8.36
C GLY A 76 7.74 8.87 8.38
N ARG A 77 7.07 9.29 9.46
CA ARG A 77 6.37 10.58 9.55
C ARG A 77 7.29 11.77 9.29
N VAL A 78 8.50 11.77 9.85
CA VAL A 78 9.46 12.87 9.68
C VAL A 78 9.88 13.00 8.21
N ARG A 79 10.12 11.87 7.54
CA ARG A 79 10.47 11.88 6.11
C ARG A 79 9.29 12.29 5.25
N LEU A 80 8.09 11.86 5.61
CA LEU A 80 6.85 12.18 4.89
C LEU A 80 6.53 13.67 4.95
N ALA A 81 6.71 14.27 6.13
CA ALA A 81 6.56 15.71 6.30
C ALA A 81 7.58 16.49 5.44
N ARG A 82 8.84 16.03 5.38
CA ARG A 82 9.90 16.67 4.58
C ARG A 82 9.74 16.48 3.07
N SER A 83 9.17 15.36 2.63
CA SER A 83 8.97 15.07 1.20
C SER A 83 7.73 15.72 0.61
N ARG A 84 6.86 16.29 1.44
CA ARG A 84 5.65 16.97 0.96
C ARG A 84 6.05 18.36 0.49
N PRO A 85 5.87 18.72 -0.80
CA PRO A 85 6.10 20.09 -1.24
C PRO A 85 5.16 21.05 -0.48
N PRO A 86 5.56 22.30 -0.21
CA PRO A 86 4.78 23.22 0.63
C PRO A 86 3.41 23.62 0.05
N ILE A 87 3.07 23.27 -1.19
CA ILE A 87 1.87 23.76 -1.87
C ILE A 87 1.22 22.64 -2.72
N ILE A 88 -0.11 22.56 -2.68
CA ILE A 88 -1.00 21.59 -3.35
C ILE A 88 -1.03 21.78 -4.89
N LEU A 89 -0.22 22.68 -5.47
CA LEU A 89 -0.39 23.12 -6.87
C LEU A 89 0.32 22.22 -7.91
N GLU A 90 1.36 21.47 -7.54
CA GLU A 90 2.20 20.76 -8.54
C GLU A 90 1.83 19.28 -8.77
N ALA A 91 0.83 18.74 -8.07
CA ALA A 91 0.45 17.32 -8.21
C ALA A 91 -0.48 17.02 -9.40
N GLN A 92 -0.90 18.03 -10.17
CA GLN A 92 -1.82 17.85 -11.30
C GLN A 92 -1.15 17.67 -12.67
N GLY A 93 0.19 17.70 -12.78
CA GLY A 93 0.87 17.62 -14.07
C GLY A 93 1.64 16.32 -14.29
N ARG A 94 0.99 15.24 -14.75
CA ARG A 94 1.58 14.17 -15.62
C ARG A 94 0.73 12.92 -15.81
N ALA A 95 -0.29 12.67 -14.99
CA ALA A 95 -1.12 11.47 -15.16
C ALA A 95 -2.09 11.59 -16.34
N SER A 96 -2.53 12.81 -16.66
CA SER A 96 -3.53 13.05 -17.71
C SER A 96 -2.98 12.96 -19.14
N GLU A 97 -1.67 13.14 -19.34
CA GLU A 97 -1.06 13.11 -20.68
C GLU A 97 -0.91 11.68 -21.23
N ALA A 98 -0.86 10.66 -20.37
CA ALA A 98 -0.70 9.27 -20.79
C ALA A 98 -2.01 8.61 -21.26
N MET A 99 -3.18 9.25 -21.11
CA MET A 99 -4.48 8.71 -21.57
C MET A 99 -4.94 9.27 -22.93
N LYS A 100 -4.18 10.17 -23.58
CA LYS A 100 -4.60 10.77 -24.86
C LYS A 100 -4.29 9.92 -26.10
N GLY A 101 -3.84 8.67 -25.92
CA GLY A 101 -3.15 7.90 -26.95
C GLY A 101 -3.80 6.62 -27.48
N ASN A 102 -4.97 6.16 -27.01
CA ASN A 102 -5.64 4.99 -27.62
C ASN A 102 -7.17 5.03 -27.42
N LEU A 103 -7.87 5.79 -28.26
CA LEU A 103 -9.25 5.46 -28.64
C LEU A 103 -9.20 4.70 -29.95
N LYS A 104 -8.95 3.39 -29.89
CA LYS A 104 -9.48 2.46 -30.90
C LYS A 104 -10.42 1.53 -30.16
N PRO A 105 -11.74 1.58 -30.40
CA PRO A 105 -12.62 0.53 -29.93
C PRO A 105 -12.23 -0.73 -30.69
N THR A 106 -11.49 -1.63 -30.04
CA THR A 106 -11.35 -2.99 -30.55
C THR A 106 -12.71 -3.63 -30.41
N VAL A 107 -13.48 -3.65 -31.49
CA VAL A 107 -14.68 -4.48 -31.64
C VAL A 107 -14.24 -5.92 -31.40
N ILE A 108 -14.73 -6.53 -30.32
CA ILE A 108 -14.52 -7.94 -30.01
C ILE A 108 -15.34 -8.74 -31.03
N PRO A 109 -14.74 -9.46 -32.00
CA PRO A 109 -15.50 -10.25 -32.95
C PRO A 109 -15.94 -11.53 -32.23
N GLY A 110 -17.26 -11.70 -32.03
CA GLY A 110 -17.81 -12.94 -31.45
C GLY A 110 -18.91 -12.77 -30.41
N VAL A 111 -19.51 -11.58 -30.27
CA VAL A 111 -20.69 -11.38 -29.41
C VAL A 111 -21.96 -11.40 -30.26
N ASP A 112 -22.55 -12.59 -30.35
CA ASP A 112 -23.98 -12.90 -30.54
C ASP A 112 -24.74 -12.29 -31.73
N ALA A 113 -24.51 -12.84 -32.93
CA ALA A 113 -25.54 -12.85 -33.99
C ALA A 113 -26.45 -14.07 -33.80
N LEU A 114 -27.23 -14.11 -32.72
CA LEU A 114 -28.32 -15.07 -32.59
C LEU A 114 -29.51 -14.50 -31.82
N LYS A 115 -30.30 -13.67 -32.51
CA LYS A 115 -31.77 -13.74 -32.58
C LYS A 115 -32.30 -12.44 -33.17
N LEU A 116 -32.82 -12.51 -34.39
CA LEU A 116 -34.13 -11.97 -34.79
C LEU A 116 -34.32 -12.20 -36.29
N THR A 117 -34.86 -13.35 -36.63
CA THR A 117 -35.60 -13.51 -37.88
C THR A 117 -36.89 -14.23 -37.54
N GLN A 118 -37.96 -13.44 -37.39
CA GLN A 118 -39.30 -13.99 -37.51
C GLN A 118 -39.54 -14.34 -38.98
N PRO A 119 -40.10 -15.53 -39.28
CA PRO A 119 -40.47 -15.88 -40.63
C PRO A 119 -41.81 -15.24 -41.02
N THR A 120 -41.82 -14.49 -42.12
CA THR A 120 -43.03 -14.16 -42.89
C THR A 120 -43.20 -15.15 -44.04
N LYS A 121 -44.36 -15.82 -44.10
CA LYS A 121 -45.09 -16.39 -45.28
C LYS A 121 -46.19 -17.30 -44.71
N SER A 122 -47.45 -17.30 -45.15
CA SER A 122 -48.16 -16.68 -46.28
C SER A 122 -49.55 -16.25 -45.83
#